data_AF-A0A3B1A832-F1
#
_entry.id   AF-A0A3B1A832-F1
#
_cell.length_a   1.000
_cell.length_b   1.000
_cell.length_c   1.000
_cell.angle_alpha   90.00
_cell.angle_beta   90.00
_cell.angle_gamma   90.00
#
_symmetry.space_group_name_H-M   'P 1'
#
loop_
_entity.id
_entity.type
_entity.pdbx_description
1 polymer ?
#
loop_
_entity_poly.entity_id
_entity_poly.type
_entity_poly.pdbx_seq_one_letter_code
_entity_poly.pdbx_strand_id
1 'polypeptide(L)'
;MTRVIVKVAVFVLILLAPLMAWAGNDAAGIGWDALGAQERKLLAPLKERWDKLSAERRQNLRKGIARWEHLTPAQRARFKQRFARWKQLPPQQRARVRQRYERFMALPPVERRHLREQYRQFRQLPTARRSALRERWRSMTPQQRRHFIERRERTRHLTPRQRQELRRQQRR
;
A
#
# COMPACT_ATOMS: atom_id res chain seq x y z
N MET A 1 -26.41 8.08 -1.17
CA MET A 1 -24.94 8.37 -1.16
C MET A 1 -24.17 7.81 0.06
N THR A 2 -24.82 7.54 1.19
CA THR A 2 -24.24 6.99 2.44
C THR A 2 -23.68 5.56 2.32
N ARG A 3 -24.32 4.68 1.54
CA ARG A 3 -23.89 3.28 1.33
C ARG A 3 -22.53 3.10 0.62
N VAL A 4 -22.06 4.12 -0.10
CA VAL A 4 -20.77 4.08 -0.82
C VAL A 4 -19.63 4.49 0.10
N ILE A 5 -19.87 5.41 1.04
CA ILE A 5 -18.84 5.94 1.97
C ILE A 5 -18.35 4.86 2.95
N VAL A 6 -19.24 3.97 3.39
CA VAL A 6 -18.89 2.89 4.33
C VAL A 6 -17.99 1.83 3.69
N LYS A 7 -18.32 1.38 2.47
CA LYS A 7 -17.56 0.33 1.78
C LYS A 7 -16.12 0.78 1.47
N VAL A 8 -15.95 2.09 1.31
CA VAL A 8 -14.73 2.80 1.00
C VAL A 8 -13.81 2.90 2.23
N ALA A 9 -14.34 3.19 3.42
CA ALA A 9 -13.59 3.14 4.68
C ALA A 9 -13.00 1.74 4.90
N VAL A 10 -13.80 0.68 4.73
CA VAL A 10 -13.39 -0.74 4.86
C VAL A 10 -12.27 -1.15 3.89
N PHE A 11 -12.08 -0.43 2.78
CA PHE A 11 -11.03 -0.75 1.81
C PHE A 11 -9.63 -0.26 2.18
N VAL A 12 -9.53 0.78 3.02
CA VAL A 12 -8.27 1.12 3.70
C VAL A 12 -7.76 -0.08 4.53
N LEU A 13 -8.65 -1.01 4.87
CA LEU A 13 -8.49 -2.00 5.94
C LEU A 13 -8.35 -3.45 5.49
N ILE A 14 -8.82 -3.79 4.29
CA ILE A 14 -8.70 -5.15 3.75
C ILE A 14 -7.28 -5.45 3.22
N LEU A 15 -6.42 -4.43 3.10
CA LEU A 15 -5.01 -4.63 2.74
C LEU A 15 -4.09 -4.82 3.95
N LEU A 16 -4.47 -4.37 5.14
CA LEU A 16 -3.63 -4.32 6.35
C LEU A 16 -3.86 -5.45 7.35
N ALA A 17 -4.54 -6.54 6.96
CA ALA A 17 -4.75 -7.68 7.86
C ALA A 17 -3.80 -8.81 7.46
N PRO A 18 -2.68 -9.02 8.17
CA PRO A 18 -1.96 -10.29 8.06
C PRO A 18 -2.92 -11.41 8.48
N LEU A 19 -3.06 -12.43 7.64
CA LEU A 19 -3.70 -13.70 8.02
C LEU A 19 -2.75 -14.46 8.94
N MET A 20 -2.65 -14.03 10.20
CA MET A 20 -2.25 -14.90 11.30
C MET A 20 -3.48 -15.09 12.17
N ALA A 21 -4.20 -16.19 11.91
CA ALA A 21 -4.86 -16.88 13.00
C ALA A 21 -3.75 -17.45 13.88
N TRP A 22 -3.79 -17.16 15.18
CA TRP A 22 -3.40 -17.97 16.35
C TRP A 22 -3.04 -17.03 17.50
N ALA A 23 -3.47 -17.47 18.69
CA ALA A 23 -3.36 -16.86 20.01
C ALA A 23 -4.36 -15.72 20.30
N GLY A 24 -5.41 -16.10 21.04
CA GLY A 24 -6.21 -15.18 21.81
C GLY A 24 -5.33 -14.33 22.71
N ASN A 25 -5.61 -13.04 22.70
CA ASN A 25 -5.27 -12.17 23.81
C ASN A 25 -6.45 -11.22 23.97
N ASP A 26 -7.27 -11.49 24.97
CA ASP A 26 -8.26 -10.57 25.51
C ASP A 26 -7.52 -9.40 26.17
N ALA A 27 -6.92 -8.55 25.35
CA ALA A 27 -6.51 -7.21 25.75
C ALA A 27 -7.63 -6.26 25.31
N ALA A 28 -8.51 -5.93 26.26
CA ALA A 28 -9.58 -4.91 26.20
C ALA A 28 -9.59 -4.08 24.91
N GLY A 29 -10.17 -4.65 23.85
CA GLY A 29 -10.34 -3.94 22.59
C GLY A 29 -11.44 -2.89 22.75
N ILE A 30 -11.27 -1.72 22.13
CA ILE A 30 -12.27 -0.64 22.13
C ILE A 30 -13.66 -1.20 21.80
N GLY A 31 -14.58 -1.10 22.76
CA GLY A 31 -15.98 -1.49 22.59
C GLY A 31 -16.72 -0.57 21.61
N TRP A 32 -17.82 -1.04 21.06
CA TRP A 32 -18.61 -0.25 20.10
C TRP A 32 -19.05 1.11 20.67
N ASP A 33 -19.38 1.16 21.96
CA ASP A 33 -19.87 2.37 22.63
C ASP A 33 -18.78 3.40 22.93
N ALA A 34 -17.52 2.97 22.97
CA ALA A 34 -16.36 3.85 23.14
C ALA A 34 -15.95 4.56 21.83
N LEU A 35 -16.64 4.29 20.71
CA LEU A 35 -16.40 4.96 19.44
C LEU A 35 -17.06 6.35 19.41
N GLY A 36 -16.36 7.34 18.86
CA GLY A 36 -16.91 8.68 18.62
C GLY A 36 -18.15 8.64 17.72
N ALA A 37 -19.02 9.66 17.77
CA ALA A 37 -20.27 9.69 17.01
C ALA A 37 -20.05 9.50 15.49
N GLN A 38 -19.01 10.14 14.95
CA GLN A 38 -18.65 10.04 13.54
C GLN A 38 -18.04 8.66 13.19
N GLU A 39 -17.22 8.07 14.08
CA GLU A 39 -16.70 6.71 13.93
C GLU A 39 -17.86 5.69 13.89
N ARG A 40 -18.82 5.78 14.82
CA ARG A 40 -20.02 4.93 14.84
C ARG A 40 -20.84 5.07 13.57
N LYS A 41 -21.06 6.30 13.08
CA LYS A 41 -21.81 6.55 11.84
C LYS A 41 -21.14 5.91 10.62
N LEU A 42 -19.82 6.04 10.51
CA LEU A 42 -19.06 5.51 9.37
C LEU A 42 -18.84 3.99 9.46
N LEU A 43 -18.81 3.43 10.66
CA LEU A 43 -18.63 2.00 10.92
C LEU A 43 -19.96 1.27 11.14
N ALA A 44 -21.12 1.94 11.11
CA ALA A 44 -22.43 1.36 11.44
C ALA A 44 -22.70 -0.02 10.79
N PRO A 45 -22.35 -0.27 9.51
CA PRO A 45 -22.55 -1.58 8.89
C PRO A 45 -21.66 -2.71 9.43
N LEU A 46 -20.71 -2.40 10.30
CA LEU A 46 -19.87 -3.37 11.01
C LEU A 46 -20.33 -3.59 12.46
N LYS A 47 -21.36 -2.87 12.95
CA LYS A 47 -21.84 -2.95 14.34
C LYS A 47 -22.02 -4.40 14.81
N GLU A 48 -22.84 -5.18 14.10
CA GLU A 48 -23.16 -6.58 14.43
C GLU A 48 -21.96 -7.53 14.45
N ARG A 49 -20.83 -7.12 13.85
CA ARG A 49 -19.62 -7.93 13.76
C ARG A 49 -18.46 -7.31 14.53
N TRP A 50 -18.66 -6.16 15.17
CA TRP A 50 -17.60 -5.38 15.79
C TRP A 50 -16.84 -6.18 16.84
N ASP A 51 -17.59 -6.86 17.70
CA ASP A 51 -17.02 -7.66 18.79
C ASP A 51 -16.35 -8.94 18.28
N LYS A 52 -16.71 -9.40 17.07
CA LYS A 52 -16.04 -10.51 16.37
C LYS A 52 -14.73 -10.10 15.69
N LEU A 53 -14.38 -8.81 15.69
CA LEU A 53 -13.12 -8.33 15.13
C LEU A 53 -12.02 -8.35 16.19
N SER A 54 -10.83 -8.80 15.80
CA SER A 54 -9.63 -8.68 16.66
C SER A 54 -9.37 -7.22 17.04
N ALA A 55 -8.75 -7.00 18.20
CA ALA A 55 -8.40 -5.67 18.69
C ALA A 55 -7.56 -4.89 17.66
N GLU A 56 -6.61 -5.55 17.00
CA GLU A 56 -5.81 -4.95 15.92
C GLU A 56 -6.69 -4.46 14.77
N ARG A 57 -7.68 -5.27 14.35
CA ARG A 57 -8.58 -4.91 13.25
C ARG A 57 -9.48 -3.73 13.63
N ARG A 58 -10.00 -3.70 14.86
CA ARG A 58 -10.74 -2.56 15.40
C ARG A 58 -9.89 -1.29 15.43
N GLN A 59 -8.64 -1.37 15.91
CA GLN A 59 -7.74 -0.22 15.96
C GLN A 59 -7.37 0.28 14.56
N ASN A 60 -7.10 -0.62 13.63
CA ASN A 60 -6.84 -0.26 12.24
C ASN A 60 -8.06 0.47 11.65
N LEU A 61 -9.30 0.02 11.93
CA LEU A 61 -10.51 0.64 11.39
C LEU A 61 -10.61 2.09 11.83
N ARG A 62 -10.38 2.37 13.11
CA ARG A 62 -10.34 3.74 13.66
C ARG A 62 -9.26 4.61 13.02
N LYS A 63 -8.02 4.11 12.91
CA LYS A 63 -6.94 4.81 12.20
C LYS A 63 -7.32 5.11 10.74
N GLY A 64 -8.11 4.25 10.11
CA GLY A 64 -8.68 4.47 8.78
C GLY A 64 -9.68 5.63 8.74
N ILE A 65 -10.59 5.69 9.71
CA ILE A 65 -11.59 6.76 9.83
C ILE A 65 -10.93 8.11 10.09
N ALA A 66 -10.01 8.20 11.06
CA ALA A 66 -9.29 9.44 11.34
C ALA A 66 -8.60 9.98 10.07
N ARG A 67 -7.92 9.11 9.30
CA ARG A 67 -7.33 9.52 8.01
C ARG A 67 -8.36 10.00 7.00
N TRP A 68 -9.51 9.34 6.92
CA TRP A 68 -10.59 9.70 6.00
C TRP A 68 -11.16 11.10 6.29
N GLU A 69 -11.25 11.45 7.58
CA GLU A 69 -11.73 12.75 8.04
C GLU A 69 -10.81 13.88 7.56
N HIS A 70 -9.50 13.69 7.61
CA HIS A 70 -8.52 14.65 7.09
C HIS A 70 -8.40 14.71 5.56
N LEU A 71 -9.12 13.86 4.80
CA LEU A 71 -9.07 13.92 3.33
C LEU A 71 -9.93 15.05 2.77
N THR A 72 -9.38 15.78 1.80
CA THR A 72 -10.13 16.77 1.02
C THR A 72 -11.20 16.11 0.14
N PRO A 73 -12.24 16.83 -0.31
CA PRO A 73 -13.26 16.28 -1.21
C PRO A 73 -12.67 15.60 -2.46
N ALA A 74 -11.67 16.21 -3.08
CA ALA A 74 -10.96 15.65 -4.23
C ALA A 74 -10.22 14.35 -3.89
N GLN A 75 -9.55 14.28 -2.73
CA GLN A 75 -8.88 13.06 -2.27
C GLN A 75 -9.90 11.94 -1.99
N ARG A 76 -11.02 12.26 -1.33
CA ARG A 76 -12.12 11.32 -1.10
C ARG A 76 -12.69 10.79 -2.43
N ALA A 77 -12.87 11.64 -3.43
CA ALA A 77 -13.33 11.23 -4.76
C ALA A 77 -12.35 10.26 -5.45
N ARG A 78 -11.05 10.59 -5.46
CA ARG A 78 -10.00 9.69 -5.99
C ARG A 78 -9.99 8.34 -5.26
N PHE A 79 -10.18 8.36 -3.95
CA PHE A 79 -10.24 7.15 -3.16
C PHE A 79 -11.48 6.31 -3.55
N LYS A 80 -12.68 6.91 -3.66
CA LYS A 80 -13.90 6.22 -4.11
C LYS A 80 -13.71 5.54 -5.48
N GLN A 81 -13.09 6.24 -6.44
CA GLN A 81 -12.79 5.67 -7.75
C GLN A 81 -11.85 4.46 -7.68
N ARG A 82 -10.77 4.56 -6.88
CA ARG A 82 -9.83 3.44 -6.66
C ARG A 82 -10.53 2.25 -6.03
N PHE A 83 -11.43 2.49 -5.09
CA PHE A 83 -12.20 1.44 -4.45
C PHE A 83 -13.17 0.76 -5.42
N ALA A 84 -13.89 1.52 -6.25
CA ALA A 84 -14.78 0.95 -7.25
C ALA A 84 -14.03 -0.01 -8.18
N ARG A 85 -12.85 0.41 -8.69
CA ARG A 85 -11.97 -0.46 -9.50
C ARG A 85 -11.52 -1.71 -8.74
N TRP A 86 -11.19 -1.57 -7.46
CA TRP A 86 -10.81 -2.72 -6.65
C TRP A 86 -11.94 -3.76 -6.54
N LYS A 87 -13.17 -3.32 -6.30
CA LYS A 87 -14.31 -4.24 -6.13
C LYS A 87 -14.58 -5.05 -7.39
N GLN A 88 -14.25 -4.49 -8.55
CA GLN A 88 -14.39 -5.15 -9.86
C GLN A 88 -13.25 -6.15 -10.13
N LEU A 89 -12.18 -6.17 -9.33
CA LEU A 89 -11.09 -7.13 -9.53
C LEU A 89 -11.54 -8.57 -9.20
N PRO A 90 -11.17 -9.56 -10.03
CA PRO A 90 -11.36 -10.97 -9.71
C PRO A 90 -10.73 -11.35 -8.36
N PRO A 91 -11.30 -12.33 -7.62
CA PRO A 91 -10.78 -12.76 -6.32
C PRO A 91 -9.27 -13.05 -6.32
N GLN A 92 -8.77 -13.74 -7.34
CA GLN A 92 -7.35 -14.05 -7.48
C GLN A 92 -6.48 -12.80 -7.63
N GLN A 93 -6.94 -11.79 -8.38
CA GLN A 93 -6.22 -10.52 -8.51
C GLN A 93 -6.20 -9.75 -7.19
N ARG A 94 -7.33 -9.75 -6.46
CA ARG A 94 -7.40 -9.16 -5.12
C ARG A 94 -6.41 -9.83 -4.17
N ALA A 95 -6.31 -11.15 -4.18
CA ALA A 95 -5.34 -11.89 -3.38
C ALA A 95 -3.89 -11.50 -3.72
N ARG A 96 -3.55 -11.43 -5.02
CA ARG A 96 -2.20 -11.01 -5.47
C ARG A 96 -1.84 -9.61 -5.00
N VAL A 97 -2.78 -8.67 -5.04
CA VAL A 97 -2.52 -7.30 -4.55
C VAL A 97 -2.37 -7.29 -3.03
N ARG A 98 -3.16 -8.08 -2.29
CA ARG A 98 -3.01 -8.21 -0.84
C ARG A 98 -1.63 -8.74 -0.46
N GLN A 99 -1.18 -9.83 -1.08
CA GLN A 99 0.14 -10.40 -0.85
C GLN A 99 1.29 -9.42 -1.17
N ARG A 100 1.13 -8.59 -2.22
CA ARG A 100 2.13 -7.54 -2.54
C ARG A 100 2.16 -6.45 -1.48
N TYR A 101 1.00 -6.10 -0.94
CA TYR A 101 0.89 -5.10 0.09
C TYR A 101 1.44 -5.59 1.44
N GLU A 102 1.13 -6.82 1.84
CA GLU A 102 1.69 -7.45 3.06
C GLU A 102 3.21 -7.46 3.02
N ARG A 103 3.79 -7.91 1.90
CA ARG A 103 5.25 -7.83 1.67
C ARG A 103 5.78 -6.41 1.78
N PHE A 104 5.07 -5.43 1.22
CA PHE A 104 5.47 -4.03 1.32
C PHE A 104 5.39 -3.50 2.76
N MET A 105 4.41 -3.93 3.56
CA MET A 105 4.27 -3.51 4.96
C MET A 105 5.26 -4.18 5.90
N ALA A 106 5.73 -5.38 5.56
CA ALA A 106 6.81 -6.06 6.26
C ALA A 106 8.19 -5.40 6.07
N LEU A 107 8.35 -4.51 5.08
CA LEU A 107 9.60 -3.78 4.87
C LEU A 107 9.85 -2.75 6.00
N PRO A 108 11.12 -2.55 6.39
CA PRO A 108 11.51 -1.47 7.30
C PRO A 108 10.94 -0.10 6.87
N PRO A 109 10.60 0.81 7.81
CA PRO A 109 10.02 2.12 7.49
C PRO A 109 10.82 2.92 6.46
N VAL A 110 12.15 2.88 6.56
CA VAL A 110 13.08 3.57 5.65
C VAL A 110 12.98 3.03 4.23
N GLU A 111 12.94 1.71 4.06
CA GLU A 111 12.78 1.06 2.75
C GLU A 111 11.41 1.37 2.14
N ARG A 112 10.34 1.36 2.95
CA ARG A 112 8.99 1.74 2.49
C ARG A 112 8.95 3.17 1.99
N ARG A 113 9.58 4.12 2.70
CA ARG A 113 9.66 5.53 2.29
C ARG A 113 10.40 5.64 0.95
N HIS A 114 11.55 4.97 0.85
CA HIS A 114 12.34 4.96 -0.37
C HIS A 114 11.58 4.42 -1.60
N LEU A 115 10.94 3.25 -1.47
CA LEU A 115 10.14 2.68 -2.57
C LEU A 115 9.00 3.61 -3.01
N ARG A 116 8.35 4.31 -2.06
CA ARG A 116 7.32 5.31 -2.39
C ARG A 116 7.89 6.48 -3.18
N GLU A 117 9.09 6.92 -2.84
CA GLU A 117 9.77 8.01 -3.53
C GLU A 117 10.20 7.62 -4.95
N GLN A 118 10.84 6.45 -5.11
CA GLN A 118 11.17 5.92 -6.43
C GLN A 118 9.93 5.77 -7.31
N TYR A 119 8.83 5.28 -6.74
CA TYR A 119 7.57 5.16 -7.47
C TYR A 119 7.00 6.53 -7.86
N ARG A 120 7.10 7.54 -6.99
CA ARG A 120 6.68 8.92 -7.28
C ARG A 120 7.49 9.50 -8.46
N GLN A 121 8.81 9.38 -8.42
CA GLN A 121 9.71 9.81 -9.49
C GLN A 121 9.38 9.08 -10.80
N PHE A 122 9.20 7.76 -10.76
CA PHE A 122 8.80 6.97 -11.91
C PHE A 122 7.47 7.44 -12.51
N ARG A 123 6.49 7.81 -11.67
CA ARG A 123 5.18 8.30 -12.11
C ARG A 123 5.25 9.67 -12.78
N GLN A 124 6.26 10.48 -12.47
CA GLN A 124 6.50 11.80 -13.06
C GLN A 124 7.21 11.72 -14.43
N LEU A 125 7.81 10.57 -14.77
CA LEU A 125 8.45 10.39 -16.08
C LEU A 125 7.42 10.51 -17.23
N PRO A 126 7.83 11.04 -18.40
CA PRO A 126 7.01 11.05 -19.60
C PRO A 126 6.48 9.65 -19.94
N THR A 127 5.26 9.56 -20.50
CA THR A 127 4.61 8.26 -20.79
C THR A 127 5.48 7.34 -21.65
N ALA A 128 6.12 7.89 -22.70
CA ALA A 128 7.05 7.13 -23.55
C ALA A 128 8.22 6.52 -22.75
N ARG A 129 8.87 7.33 -21.89
CA ARG A 129 9.95 6.87 -21.00
C ARG A 129 9.47 5.77 -20.05
N ARG A 130 8.28 5.91 -19.45
CA ARG A 130 7.71 4.88 -18.57
C ARG A 130 7.43 3.58 -19.30
N SER A 131 6.88 3.64 -20.52
CA SER A 131 6.62 2.46 -21.35
C SER A 131 7.91 1.76 -21.73
N ALA A 132 8.93 2.50 -22.19
CA ALA A 132 10.24 1.93 -22.52
C ALA A 132 10.88 1.21 -21.31
N LEU A 133 10.80 1.79 -20.11
CA LEU A 133 11.30 1.15 -18.89
C LEU A 133 10.54 -0.12 -18.54
N ARG A 134 9.22 -0.14 -18.70
CA ARG A 134 8.40 -1.34 -18.48
C ARG A 134 8.72 -2.44 -19.48
N GLU A 135 8.87 -2.07 -20.74
CA GLU A 135 9.13 -3.03 -21.82
C GLU A 135 10.52 -3.66 -21.64
N ARG A 136 11.53 -2.82 -21.38
CA ARG A 136 12.88 -3.28 -21.03
C ARG A 136 12.86 -4.23 -19.84
N TRP A 137 12.05 -3.97 -18.82
CA TRP A 137 11.94 -4.86 -17.66
C TRP A 137 11.27 -6.20 -18.02
N ARG A 138 10.24 -6.16 -18.87
CA ARG A 138 9.51 -7.36 -19.32
C ARG A 138 10.40 -8.27 -20.15
N SER A 139 11.24 -7.71 -21.03
CA SER A 139 12.17 -8.46 -21.87
C SER A 139 13.38 -9.03 -21.13
N MET A 140 13.67 -8.58 -19.89
CA MET A 140 14.77 -9.14 -19.10
C MET A 140 14.45 -10.52 -18.51
N THR A 141 15.43 -11.42 -18.58
CA THR A 141 15.42 -12.70 -17.83
C THR A 141 15.50 -12.45 -16.31
N PRO A 142 15.14 -13.43 -15.46
CA PRO A 142 15.27 -13.29 -14.01
C PRO A 142 16.69 -12.89 -13.55
N GLN A 143 17.73 -13.45 -14.18
CA GLN A 143 19.12 -13.10 -13.87
C GLN A 143 19.47 -11.67 -14.29
N GLN A 144 19.03 -11.24 -15.48
CA GLN A 144 19.22 -9.87 -15.95
C GLN A 144 18.50 -8.86 -15.05
N ARG A 145 17.30 -9.19 -14.54
CA ARG A 145 16.59 -8.35 -13.58
C ARG A 145 17.36 -8.20 -12.27
N ARG A 146 17.89 -9.30 -11.72
CA ARG A 146 18.72 -9.25 -10.49
C ARG A 146 19.90 -8.31 -10.68
N HIS A 147 20.67 -8.49 -11.75
CA HIS A 147 21.81 -7.62 -12.05
C HIS A 147 21.40 -6.16 -12.26
N PHE A 148 20.25 -5.91 -12.91
CA PHE A 148 19.72 -4.56 -13.08
C PHE A 148 19.39 -3.88 -11.73
N ILE A 149 18.73 -4.60 -10.81
CA ILE A 149 18.40 -4.11 -9.47
C ILE A 149 19.70 -3.85 -8.68
N GLU A 150 20.62 -4.81 -8.64
CA GLU A 150 21.89 -4.68 -7.92
C GLU A 150 22.69 -3.48 -8.38
N ARG A 151 22.83 -3.28 -9.70
CA ARG A 151 23.53 -2.13 -10.24
C ARG A 151 22.84 -0.82 -9.85
N ARG A 152 21.50 -0.79 -9.84
CA ARG A 152 20.75 0.40 -9.44
C ARG A 152 20.96 0.72 -7.95
N GLU A 153 20.97 -0.30 -7.08
CA GLU A 153 21.22 -0.10 -5.66
C GLU A 153 22.68 0.29 -5.38
N ARG A 154 23.67 -0.32 -6.06
CA ARG A 154 25.09 0.08 -5.97
C ARG A 154 25.33 1.53 -6.38
N THR A 155 24.66 2.00 -7.43
CA THR A 155 24.85 3.37 -7.93
C THR A 155 23.96 4.41 -7.23
N ARG A 156 23.07 3.97 -6.34
CA ARG A 156 22.05 4.82 -5.72
C ARG A 156 22.64 5.93 -4.86
N HIS A 157 23.69 5.62 -4.11
CA HIS A 157 24.37 6.55 -3.20
C HIS A 157 25.53 7.31 -3.88
N LEU A 158 25.88 6.95 -5.12
CA LEU A 158 27.01 7.55 -5.83
C LEU A 158 26.63 8.87 -6.49
N THR A 159 27.55 9.85 -6.40
CA THR A 159 27.49 11.12 -7.15
C THR A 159 27.72 10.89 -8.65
N PRO A 160 27.37 11.86 -9.53
CA PRO A 160 27.63 11.73 -10.97
C PRO A 160 29.09 11.40 -11.31
N ARG A 161 30.05 12.04 -10.61
CA ARG A 161 31.49 11.78 -10.77
C ARG A 161 31.87 10.36 -10.36
N GLN A 162 31.44 9.91 -9.19
CA GLN A 162 31.68 8.54 -8.71
C GLN A 162 31.08 7.47 -9.63
N ARG A 163 29.89 7.73 -10.20
CA ARG A 163 29.29 6.82 -11.20
C ARG A 163 30.12 6.76 -12.48
N GLN A 164 30.72 7.87 -12.91
CA GLN A 164 31.57 7.92 -14.09
C GLN A 164 32.89 7.16 -13.86
N GLU A 165 33.49 7.30 -12.69
CA GLU A 165 34.68 6.54 -12.27
C GLU A 165 34.40 5.03 -12.20
N LEU A 166 33.28 4.62 -11.58
CA LEU A 166 32.87 3.21 -11.54
C LEU A 166 32.71 2.63 -12.96
N ARG A 167 32.13 3.40 -13.89
CA ARG A 167 31.99 2.96 -15.29
C ARG A 167 33.33 2.83 -16.00
N ARG A 168 34.32 3.68 -15.68
CA ARG A 168 35.67 3.58 -16.23
C ARG A 168 36.39 2.34 -15.71
N GLN A 169 36.25 2.03 -14.41
CA GLN A 169 36.83 0.84 -13.80
C GLN A 169 36.26 -0.45 -14.37
N GLN A 170 34.96 -0.49 -14.69
CA GLN A 170 34.30 -1.67 -15.27
C GLN A 170 34.60 -1.91 -16.76
N ARG A 171 35.31 -0.98 -17.43
CA ARG A 171 35.68 -1.07 -18.85
C ARG A 171 37.14 -1.47 -19.08
N ARG A 172 37.92 -1.57 -18.01
CA ARG A 172 39.28 -2.12 -18.01
C ARG A 172 39.21 -3.58 -17.64
#